data_AF-A0A8J3VC81-F1
#
_entry.id   AF-A0A8J3VC81-F1
#
_cell.length_a   1.000
_cell.length_b   1.000
_cell.length_c   1.000
_cell.angle_alpha   90.00
_cell.angle_beta   90.00
_cell.angle_gamma   90.00
#
_symmetry.space_group_name_H-M   'P 1'
#
loop_
_entity.id
_entity.type
_entity.pdbx_description
1 polymer ?
#
loop_
_entity_poly.entity_id
_entity_poly.type
_entity_poly.pdbx_seq_one_letter_code
_entity_poly.pdbx_strand_id
1 'polypeptide(L)'
;MFRSAAWDGDAEARSAEALTPILEAAQVATRTATGRDGLLAHERWIPHVTVAYSTAVQPAAEIIEALGRHLPEREVTINSVSLVVQDGPENLWDWRTVAEIPLGAGIGES
;
A
#
# COMPACT_ATOMS: atom_id res chain seq x y z
N MET A 1 16.84 23.66 -3.26
CA MET A 1 17.16 23.05 -1.96
C MET A 1 15.84 22.66 -1.32
N PHE A 2 15.36 21.44 -1.57
CA PHE A 2 14.13 20.91 -0.97
C PHE A 2 14.45 19.53 -0.41
N ARG A 3 14.33 19.37 0.90
CA ARG A 3 14.25 18.08 1.58
C ARG A 3 13.04 18.17 2.50
N SER A 4 11.91 17.67 2.01
CA SER A 4 10.76 17.33 2.82
C SER A 4 10.49 15.86 2.53
N ALA A 5 11.10 14.99 3.32
CA ALA A 5 10.61 13.62 3.45
C ALA A 5 9.70 13.67 4.68
N ALA A 6 8.39 13.74 4.45
CA ALA A 6 7.44 13.33 5.46
C ALA A 6 7.83 11.90 5.85
N TRP A 7 7.88 11.63 7.15
CA TRP A 7 8.14 10.29 7.63
C TRP A 7 6.81 9.53 7.64
N ASP A 8 6.78 8.44 6.87
CA ASP A 8 5.74 7.43 6.91
C ASP A 8 6.29 6.26 7.71
N GLY A 9 5.60 5.88 8.78
CA GLY A 9 5.99 4.74 9.59
C GLY A 9 5.41 3.47 9.00
N ASP A 10 6.21 2.55 8.50
CA ASP A 10 5.71 1.36 7.79
C ASP A 10 5.92 0.06 8.59
N ALA A 11 4.94 -0.85 8.50
CA ALA A 11 5.04 -2.23 8.95
C ALA A 11 5.25 -3.16 7.75
N GLU A 12 6.41 -3.81 7.66
CA GLU A 12 6.78 -4.65 6.52
C GLU A 12 6.17 -6.06 6.57
N ALA A 13 5.76 -6.58 5.41
CA ALA A 13 5.35 -7.97 5.26
C ALA A 13 6.56 -8.87 4.96
N ARG A 14 6.74 -9.96 5.73
CA ARG A 14 7.88 -10.88 5.59
C ARG A 14 7.91 -11.66 4.28
N SER A 15 6.74 -11.90 3.68
CA SER A 15 6.61 -12.74 2.48
C SER A 15 6.15 -11.90 1.30
N ALA A 16 7.02 -11.00 0.83
CA ALA A 16 6.74 -10.20 -0.35
C ALA A 16 6.40 -11.06 -1.58
N GLU A 17 7.09 -12.20 -1.72
CA GLU A 17 6.89 -13.17 -2.79
C GLU A 17 5.46 -13.72 -2.84
N ALA A 18 4.80 -13.89 -1.69
CA ALA A 18 3.43 -14.40 -1.63
C ALA A 18 2.40 -13.39 -2.18
N LEU A 19 2.73 -12.10 -2.17
CA LEU A 19 1.88 -11.03 -2.68
C LEU A 19 2.25 -10.66 -4.14
N THR A 20 3.36 -11.15 -4.68
CA THR A 20 3.79 -10.88 -6.07
C THR A 20 2.70 -11.16 -7.11
N PRO A 21 1.94 -12.28 -7.06
CA PRO A 21 0.88 -12.53 -8.04
C PRO A 21 -0.22 -11.46 -8.04
N ILE A 22 -0.51 -10.86 -6.88
CA ILE A 22 -1.49 -9.78 -6.76
C ILE A 22 -0.96 -8.51 -7.42
N LEU A 23 0.31 -8.17 -7.19
CA LEU A 23 0.97 -7.04 -7.83
C LEU A 23 0.96 -7.18 -9.36
N GLU A 24 1.36 -8.34 -9.87
CA GLU A 24 1.40 -8.60 -11.32
C GLU A 24 0.01 -8.51 -11.95
N ALA A 25 -1.01 -9.07 -11.29
CA ALA A 25 -2.39 -8.96 -11.74
C ALA A 25 -2.87 -7.50 -11.81
N ALA A 26 -2.52 -6.68 -10.81
CA ALA A 26 -2.86 -5.25 -10.78
C ALA A 26 -2.16 -4.48 -11.91
N GLN A 27 -0.89 -4.78 -12.19
CA GLN A 27 -0.15 -4.17 -13.31
C GLN A 27 -0.77 -4.52 -14.67
N VAL A 28 -1.13 -5.79 -14.89
CA VAL A 28 -1.79 -6.25 -16.12
C VAL A 28 -3.16 -5.59 -16.28
N ALA A 29 -3.96 -5.53 -15.22
CA ALA A 29 -5.27 -4.88 -15.23
C ALA A 29 -5.15 -3.39 -15.56
N THR A 30 -4.16 -2.70 -14.97
CA THR A 30 -3.88 -1.29 -15.24
C THR A 30 -3.49 -1.06 -16.70
N ARG A 31 -2.57 -1.87 -17.23
CA ARG A 31 -2.16 -1.80 -18.65
C ARG A 31 -3.34 -2.04 -19.58
N THR A 32 -4.18 -3.02 -19.27
CA THR A 32 -5.36 -3.37 -20.07
C THR A 32 -6.39 -2.25 -20.08
N ALA A 33 -6.69 -1.66 -18.92
CA ALA A 33 -7.73 -0.64 -18.80
C ALA A 33 -7.29 0.74 -19.32
N THR A 34 -6.00 1.08 -19.21
CA THR A 34 -5.51 2.45 -19.47
C THR A 34 -4.57 2.56 -20.67
N GLY A 35 -4.06 1.43 -21.19
CA GLY A 35 -3.02 1.38 -22.20
C GLY A 35 -1.62 1.78 -21.67
N ARG A 36 -1.46 1.96 -20.36
CA ARG A 36 -0.21 2.42 -19.73
C ARG A 36 0.17 1.54 -18.55
N ASP A 37 1.46 1.51 -18.25
CA ASP A 37 1.93 0.88 -17.04
C ASP A 37 1.57 1.73 -15.82
N GLY A 38 1.06 1.04 -14.80
CA GLY A 38 0.86 1.64 -13.49
C GLY A 38 2.20 2.07 -12.90
N LEU A 39 2.21 3.19 -12.19
CA LEU A 39 3.38 3.66 -11.46
C LEU A 39 3.32 3.11 -10.04
N LEU A 40 4.42 2.52 -9.60
CA LEU A 40 4.62 2.21 -8.18
C LEU A 40 5.02 3.49 -7.44
N ALA A 41 4.64 3.58 -6.17
CA ALA A 41 5.11 4.64 -5.28
C ALA A 41 6.65 4.60 -5.10
N HIS A 42 7.25 3.42 -5.20
CA HIS A 42 8.69 3.19 -5.09
C HIS A 42 9.19 2.27 -6.20
N GLU A 43 10.40 2.52 -6.73
CA GLU A 43 11.02 1.72 -7.80
C GLU A 43 11.16 0.23 -7.43
N ARG A 44 11.38 -0.05 -6.14
CA ARG A 44 11.30 -1.40 -5.58
C ARG A 44 10.00 -1.54 -4.82
N TRP A 45 9.17 -2.49 -5.22
CA TRP A 45 7.99 -2.84 -4.45
C TRP A 45 8.39 -3.58 -3.16
N ILE A 46 8.00 -3.00 -2.03
CA ILE A 46 8.14 -3.59 -0.70
C ILE A 46 6.72 -3.57 -0.11
N PRO A 47 6.07 -4.72 0.09
CA PRO A 47 4.76 -4.74 0.70
C PRO A 47 4.88 -4.34 2.16
N HIS A 48 4.16 -3.28 2.51
CA HIS A 48 4.10 -2.71 3.84
C HIS A 48 2.72 -2.13 4.12
N VAL A 49 2.47 -1.83 5.38
CA VAL A 49 1.31 -1.08 5.85
C VAL A 49 1.81 0.18 6.54
N THR A 50 1.43 1.35 6.04
CA THR A 50 1.72 2.60 6.73
C THR A 50 0.88 2.70 8.02
N VAL A 51 1.58 2.85 9.14
CA VAL A 51 1.08 2.93 10.52
C VAL A 51 0.73 4.37 10.89
N ALA A 52 1.47 5.34 10.35
CA ALA A 52 1.23 6.75 10.62
C ALA A 52 1.78 7.64 9.48
N TYR A 53 1.06 8.72 9.23
CA TYR A 53 1.52 9.83 8.40
C TYR A 53 1.76 11.07 9.27
N SER A 54 2.80 11.85 8.96
CA SER A 54 3.06 13.14 9.60
C SER A 54 2.96 14.29 8.60
N THR A 55 2.13 15.29 8.92
CA THR A 55 2.09 16.57 8.18
C THR A 55 3.09 17.60 8.72
N ALA A 56 3.71 17.32 9.87
CA ALA A 56 4.70 18.18 10.49
C ALA A 56 6.11 17.83 9.99
N VAL A 57 6.92 18.87 9.76
CA VAL A 57 8.36 18.72 9.54
C VAL A 57 9.02 18.60 10.91
N GLN A 58 9.25 17.36 11.35
CA GLN A 58 9.87 17.04 12.63
C GLN A 58 10.82 15.84 12.49
N PRO A 59 11.74 15.64 13.44
CA PRO A 59 12.59 14.46 13.44
C PRO A 59 11.76 13.18 13.58
N ALA A 60 11.92 12.25 12.64
CA ALA A 60 11.29 10.93 12.69
C ALA A 60 11.63 10.14 13.96
N ALA A 61 12.82 10.37 14.52
CA ALA A 61 13.31 9.66 15.70
C ALA A 61 12.34 9.75 16.89
N GLU A 62 11.74 10.93 17.12
CA GLU A 62 10.80 11.14 18.22
C GLU A 62 9.49 10.36 18.02
N ILE A 63 9.02 10.28 16.77
CA ILE A 63 7.83 9.48 16.42
C ILE A 63 8.14 7.98 16.58
N ILE A 64 9.31 7.54 16.11
CA ILE A 64 9.77 6.15 16.23
C ILE A 64 9.94 5.74 17.70
N GLU A 65 10.45 6.63 18.55
CA GLU A 65 10.57 6.37 19.99
C GLU A 65 9.19 6.23 20.65
N ALA A 66 8.23 7.07 20.27
CA ALA A 66 6.88 7.01 20.79
C ALA A 66 6.09 5.76 20.33
N LEU A 67 6.21 5.39 19.04
CA LEU A 67 5.54 4.23 18.45
C LEU A 67 6.23 2.90 18.78
N GLY A 68 7.53 2.95 19.07
CA GLY A 68 8.38 1.79 19.16
C GLY A 68 8.87 1.28 17.79
N ARG A 69 9.89 0.43 17.82
CA ARG A 69 10.55 -0.13 16.62
C ARG A 69 10.08 -1.53 16.24
N HIS A 70 9.21 -2.13 17.05
CA HIS A 70 8.78 -3.51 16.88
C HIS A 70 7.28 -3.59 17.08
N LEU A 71 6.62 -4.21 16.12
CA LEU A 71 5.25 -4.67 16.26
C LEU A 71 5.26 -6.17 16.56
N PRO A 72 4.31 -6.68 17.36
CA PRO A 72 4.17 -8.12 17.53
C PRO A 72 3.86 -8.77 16.18
N GLU A 73 4.44 -9.95 15.94
CA GLU A 73 4.14 -10.72 14.74
C GLU A 73 2.66 -11.08 14.68
N ARG A 74 2.07 -10.93 13.50
CA ARG A 74 0.69 -11.29 13.22
C ARG A 74 0.58 -11.94 11.86
N GLU A 75 -0.12 -13.05 11.82
CA GLU A 75 -0.58 -13.64 10.58
C GLU A 75 -1.84 -12.91 10.12
N VAL A 76 -1.89 -12.59 8.83
CA VAL A 76 -3.02 -11.94 8.19
C VAL A 76 -3.40 -12.71 6.93
N THR A 77 -4.68 -12.76 6.64
CA THR A 77 -5.20 -13.30 5.38
C THR A 77 -5.63 -12.15 4.49
N ILE A 78 -5.07 -12.07 3.30
CA ILE A 78 -5.52 -11.12 2.26
C ILE A 78 -6.58 -11.82 1.43
N ASN A 79 -7.81 -11.33 1.49
CA ASN A 79 -8.98 -11.97 0.86
C ASN A 79 -9.60 -11.12 -0.26
N SER A 80 -9.14 -9.89 -0.48
CA SER A 80 -9.64 -9.02 -1.53
C SER A 80 -8.61 -7.96 -1.93
N VAL A 81 -8.85 -7.35 -3.08
CA VAL A 81 -8.16 -6.14 -3.57
C VAL A 81 -9.23 -5.10 -3.87
N SER A 82 -9.02 -3.88 -3.37
CA SER A 82 -9.89 -2.74 -3.66
C SER A 82 -9.26 -1.81 -4.68
N LEU A 83 -10.05 -1.35 -5.65
CA LEU A 83 -9.73 -0.18 -6.45
C LEU A 83 -10.21 1.05 -5.68
N VAL A 84 -9.29 1.98 -5.42
CA VAL A 84 -9.56 3.20 -4.67
C VAL A 84 -9.27 4.42 -5.54
N VAL A 85 -10.06 5.48 -5.34
CA VAL A 85 -9.80 6.81 -5.89
C VAL A 85 -9.44 7.72 -4.73
N GLN A 86 -8.35 8.47 -4.88
CA GLN A 86 -8.02 9.55 -3.98
C GLN A 86 -8.54 10.87 -4.55
N ASP A 87 -9.42 11.52 -3.80
CA ASP A 87 -9.97 12.82 -4.14
C ASP A 87 -9.08 13.92 -3.52
N GLY A 88 -8.59 14.85 -4.35
CA GLY A 88 -7.74 15.96 -3.90
C GLY A 88 -6.29 15.60 -3.56
N PRO A 89 -5.56 16.51 -2.86
CA PRO A 89 -4.16 16.33 -2.50
C PRO A 89 -3.89 15.09 -1.61
N GLU A 90 -2.70 14.48 -1.76
CA GLU A 90 -2.27 13.27 -1.02
C GLU A 90 -2.37 13.38 0.50
N ASN A 91 -2.11 14.56 1.05
CA ASN A 91 -2.14 14.79 2.50
C ASN A 91 -3.55 14.97 3.08
N LEU A 92 -4.61 14.85 2.27
CA LEU A 92 -5.99 14.82 2.77
C LEU A 92 -6.47 13.40 3.05
N TRP A 93 -5.80 12.39 2.49
CA TRP A 93 -6.17 10.97 2.63
C TRP A 93 -7.66 10.68 2.37
N ASP A 94 -8.28 11.47 1.48
CA ASP A 94 -9.68 11.32 1.11
C ASP A 94 -9.79 10.22 0.07
N TRP A 95 -9.85 8.98 0.56
CA TRP A 95 -9.91 7.79 -0.26
C TRP A 95 -11.32 7.23 -0.30
N ARG A 96 -11.77 6.91 -1.52
CA ARG A 96 -13.06 6.27 -1.75
C ARG A 96 -12.87 4.99 -2.55
N THR A 97 -13.34 3.88 -1.99
CA THR A 97 -13.41 2.61 -2.71
C THR A 97 -14.42 2.71 -3.84
N VAL A 98 -13.99 2.32 -5.05
CA VAL A 98 -14.85 2.28 -6.24
C VAL A 98 -15.21 0.85 -6.66
N ALA A 99 -14.37 -0.12 -6.34
CA ALA A 99 -14.63 -1.53 -6.57
C ALA A 99 -13.83 -2.39 -5.58
N GLU A 100 -14.32 -3.59 -5.31
CA GLU A 100 -13.62 -4.61 -4.53
C GLU A 100 -13.71 -5.95 -5.26
N ILE A 101 -12.60 -6.66 -5.33
CA ILE A 101 -12.48 -7.96 -5.99
C ILE A 101 -11.98 -8.98 -4.95
N PRO A 102 -12.77 -10.03 -4.64
CA PRO A 102 -12.31 -11.08 -3.73
C PRO A 102 -11.19 -11.91 -4.38
N LEU A 103 -10.20 -12.26 -3.56
CA LEU A 103 -9.12 -13.19 -3.88
C LEU A 103 -9.51 -14.59 -3.39
N GLY A 104 -9.19 -15.62 -4.18
CA GLY A 104 -9.49 -17.01 -3.84
C GLY A 104 -10.84 -17.53 -4.35
N ALA A 105 -11.60 -16.73 -5.12
CA ALA A 105 -12.65 -17.26 -5.96
C ALA A 105 -12.01 -17.96 -7.17
N GLY A 106 -11.72 -19.25 -7.03
CA GLY A 106 -11.60 -20.12 -8.20
C GLY A 106 -12.87 -19.94 -9.04
N ILE A 107 -12.70 -19.78 -10.35
CA ILE A 107 -13.74 -19.95 -11.36
C ILE A 107 -14.63 -21.13 -10.96
N GLY A 108 -15.80 -20.83 -10.41
CA GLY A 108 -16.86 -21.81 -10.21
C GLY A 108 -17.43 -22.13 -11.58
N GLU A 109 -16.95 -23.21 -12.19
CA GLU A 109 -17.68 -23.86 -13.28
C GLU A 109 -19.05 -24.28 -12.72
N SER A 110 -20.11 -23.72 -13.30
CA SER A 110 -21.50 -24.18 -13.16
C SER A 110 -21.93 -24.81 -14.48
#